data_AF-A0A3A8GQ79-F1
#
_entry.id   AF-A0A3A8GQ79-F1
#
_cell.length_a   1.000
_cell.length_b   1.000
_cell.length_c   1.000
_cell.angle_alpha   90.00
_cell.angle_beta   90.00
_cell.angle_gamma   90.00
#
_symmetry.space_group_name_H-M   'P 1'
#
loop_
_entity.id
_entity.type
_entity.pdbx_description
1 polymer ?
#
loop_
_entity_poly.entity_id
_entity_poly.type
_entity_poly.pdbx_seq_one_letter_code
_entity_poly.pdbx_strand_id
1 'polypeptide(L)'
;MGHLVRSLSKHLPGQLDGLLENARFQDGAAALQRLVDPAHVEKALVRMSPEEAGWLADLLAERWSWIADVQLDPEVAIVAPDELWVGAEPIRLPLSLAAVGLDEGFEAVWEGAVLPGPPASSATLLARPPEGKAPGIARVRAQVRASVRGQRCVLIAQAQVALRRPSVVVSDDRRRLLAQDHTGRPAVGCRLEIGPDTHVTGTGGLVELEVPAQPGASLKLEGIPAGRIPGGNP
;
A
#
# COMPACT_ATOMS: atom_id res chain seq x y z
N MET A 1 4.69 6.85 9.50
CA MET A 1 6.08 7.37 9.60
C MET A 1 6.28 8.74 8.94
N GLY A 2 6.18 8.89 7.61
CA GLY A 2 6.54 10.17 6.95
C GLY A 2 5.80 11.40 7.51
N HIS A 3 4.51 11.26 7.80
CA HIS A 3 3.70 12.26 8.51
C HIS A 3 4.29 12.68 9.87
N LEU A 4 4.69 11.71 10.68
CA LEU A 4 5.31 11.94 11.99
C LEU A 4 6.62 12.72 11.85
N VAL A 5 7.49 12.32 10.92
CA VAL A 5 8.79 13.00 10.70
C VAL A 5 8.58 14.45 10.27
N ARG A 6 7.66 14.71 9.34
CA ARG A 6 7.32 16.08 8.92
C ARG A 6 6.82 16.90 10.11
N SER A 7 5.85 16.37 10.86
CA SER A 7 5.29 17.06 12.03
C SER A 7 6.36 17.34 13.10
N LEU A 8 7.22 16.36 13.38
CA LEU A 8 8.33 16.48 14.33
C LEU A 8 9.31 17.57 13.91
N SER A 9 9.76 17.57 12.65
CA SER A 9 10.68 18.57 12.13
C SER A 9 10.13 20.00 12.19
N LYS A 10 8.80 20.15 12.16
CA LYS A 10 8.10 21.43 12.15
C LYS A 10 7.82 21.97 13.55
N HIS A 11 7.32 21.11 14.44
CA HIS A 11 6.80 21.54 15.74
C HIS A 11 7.83 21.45 16.86
N LEU A 12 8.65 20.40 16.88
CA LEU A 12 9.61 20.17 17.96
C LEU A 12 10.62 21.32 18.14
N PRO A 13 11.17 21.96 17.08
CA PRO A 13 12.08 23.09 17.25
C PRO A 13 11.46 24.26 18.02
N GLY A 14 10.19 24.59 17.75
CA GLY A 14 9.48 25.66 18.46
C GLY A 14 9.14 25.30 19.91
N GLN A 15 8.94 24.01 20.21
CA GLN A 15 8.71 23.52 21.57
C GLN A 15 9.98 23.52 22.43
N LEU A 16 11.15 23.47 21.80
CA LEU A 16 12.47 23.47 22.43
C LEU A 16 13.22 24.79 22.21
N ASP A 17 12.51 25.86 21.91
CA ASP A 17 13.11 27.17 21.65
C ASP A 17 13.96 27.64 22.84
N GLY A 18 15.08 28.31 22.55
CA GLY A 18 16.11 28.66 23.52
C GLY A 18 16.98 27.49 24.04
N LEU A 19 16.45 26.26 24.12
CA LEU A 19 17.29 25.09 24.46
C LEU A 19 18.20 24.71 23.30
N LEU A 20 17.68 24.72 22.06
CA LEU A 20 18.44 24.34 20.86
C LEU A 20 19.59 25.32 20.52
N GLU A 21 19.59 26.53 21.09
CA GLU A 21 20.67 27.51 20.95
C GLU A 21 21.94 27.10 21.72
N ASN A 22 21.82 26.17 22.67
CA ASN A 22 22.97 25.69 23.43
C ASN A 22 23.87 24.81 22.55
N ALA A 23 25.18 25.11 22.56
CA ALA A 23 26.19 24.39 21.78
C ALA A 23 26.12 22.86 21.94
N ARG A 24 25.72 22.34 23.12
CA ARG A 24 25.60 20.90 23.38
C ARG A 24 24.54 20.19 22.53
N PHE A 25 23.62 20.92 21.90
CA PHE A 25 22.54 20.37 21.09
C PHE A 25 22.68 20.68 19.59
N GLN A 26 23.80 21.26 19.15
CA GLN A 26 24.03 21.62 17.74
C GLN A 26 23.86 20.43 16.79
N ASP A 27 24.41 19.27 17.14
CA ASP A 27 24.28 18.05 16.33
C ASP A 27 22.83 17.57 16.23
N GLY A 28 22.07 17.68 17.32
CA GLY A 28 20.65 17.33 17.37
C GLY A 28 19.81 18.29 16.52
N ALA A 29 20.06 19.60 16.64
CA ALA A 29 19.39 20.62 15.83
C ALA A 29 19.68 20.42 14.33
N ALA A 30 20.94 20.13 13.97
CA ALA A 30 21.32 19.84 12.59
C ALA A 30 20.69 18.53 12.07
N ALA A 31 20.54 17.51 12.91
CA ALA A 31 19.83 16.29 12.55
C ALA A 31 18.34 16.55 12.27
N LEU A 32 17.67 17.33 13.10
CA LEU A 32 16.28 17.73 12.90
C LEU A 32 16.10 18.53 11.61
N GLN A 33 17.00 19.46 11.31
CA GLN A 33 16.94 20.24 10.07
C GLN A 33 17.08 19.39 8.81
N ARG A 34 17.87 18.31 8.84
CA ARG A 34 17.97 17.38 7.70
C ARG A 34 16.66 16.65 7.42
N LEU A 35 15.80 16.47 8.43
CA LEU A 35 14.48 15.85 8.28
C LEU A 35 13.44 16.79 7.68
N VAL A 36 13.74 18.10 7.56
CA VAL A 36 12.84 19.07 6.92
C VAL A 36 12.74 18.84 5.41
N ASP A 37 13.79 18.29 4.78
CA ASP A 37 13.77 17.98 3.34
C ASP A 37 12.84 16.78 3.06
N PRO A 38 11.68 17.01 2.40
CA PRO A 38 10.73 15.93 2.12
C PRO A 38 11.32 14.86 1.22
N ALA A 39 12.21 15.23 0.28
CA ALA A 39 12.82 14.28 -0.64
C ALA A 39 13.83 13.37 0.07
N HIS A 40 14.50 13.87 1.11
CA HIS A 40 15.38 13.08 1.95
C HIS A 40 14.59 12.02 2.73
N VAL A 41 13.50 12.43 3.37
CA VAL A 41 12.62 11.55 4.14
C VAL A 41 11.98 10.50 3.23
N GLU A 42 11.46 10.89 2.08
CA GLU A 42 10.84 9.96 1.12
C GLU A 42 11.82 8.88 0.66
N LYS A 43 13.05 9.26 0.26
CA LYS A 43 14.09 8.30 -0.13
C LYS A 43 14.48 7.34 0.98
N ALA A 44 14.49 7.79 2.24
CA ALA A 44 14.77 6.94 3.38
C ALA A 44 13.64 5.94 3.62
N LEU A 45 12.38 6.40 3.57
CA LEU A 45 11.20 5.55 3.80
C LEU A 45 11.00 4.49 2.73
N VAL A 46 11.31 4.78 1.47
CA VAL A 46 11.22 3.79 0.37
C VAL A 46 12.14 2.59 0.59
N ARG A 47 13.18 2.73 1.41
CA ARG A 47 14.14 1.65 1.71
C ARG A 47 13.79 0.84 2.96
N MET A 48 12.83 1.31 3.75
CA MET A 48 12.42 0.64 5.00
C MET A 48 11.27 -0.32 4.72
N SER A 49 11.22 -1.43 5.47
CA SER A 49 10.01 -2.25 5.50
C SER A 49 8.89 -1.52 6.25
N PRO A 50 7.61 -1.85 6.02
CA PRO A 50 6.50 -1.30 6.79
C PRO A 50 6.62 -1.54 8.29
N GLU A 51 7.13 -2.71 8.71
CA GLU A 51 7.33 -3.05 10.11
C GLU A 51 8.42 -2.18 10.75
N GLU A 52 9.54 -1.99 10.06
CA GLU A 52 10.63 -1.12 10.51
C GLU A 52 10.16 0.34 10.61
N ALA A 53 9.42 0.80 9.61
CA ALA A 53 8.82 2.14 9.61
C ALA A 53 7.76 2.31 10.70
N GLY A 54 7.03 1.25 11.07
CA GLY A 54 6.09 1.26 12.19
C GLY A 54 6.82 1.38 13.53
N TRP A 55 7.76 0.47 13.79
CA TRP A 55 8.56 0.46 15.01
C TRP A 55 9.29 1.79 15.26
N LEU A 56 9.92 2.35 14.22
CA LEU A 56 10.63 3.62 14.36
C LEU A 56 9.65 4.77 14.61
N ALA A 57 8.41 4.70 14.11
CA ALA A 57 7.43 5.76 14.30
C ALA A 57 6.96 5.78 15.75
N ASP A 58 6.70 4.60 16.32
CA ASP A 58 6.33 4.46 17.72
C ASP A 58 7.46 4.95 18.63
N LEU A 59 8.71 4.55 18.35
CA LEU A 59 9.88 4.99 19.10
C LEU A 59 10.07 6.51 19.07
N LEU A 60 9.89 7.14 17.90
CA LEU A 60 10.02 8.60 17.75
C LEU A 60 8.88 9.33 18.48
N ALA A 61 7.65 8.85 18.39
CA ALA A 61 6.51 9.43 19.09
C ALA A 61 6.67 9.31 20.62
N GLU A 62 7.12 8.15 21.11
CA GLU A 62 7.42 7.93 22.52
C GLU A 62 8.50 8.90 23.01
N ARG A 63 9.62 8.99 22.29
CA ARG A 63 10.72 9.90 22.66
C ARG A 63 10.33 11.37 22.62
N TRP A 64 9.51 11.77 21.64
CA TRP A 64 8.96 13.11 21.59
C TRP A 64 8.11 13.38 22.84
N SER A 65 7.22 12.46 23.21
CA SER A 65 6.36 12.61 24.39
C SER A 65 7.11 12.83 25.71
N TRP A 66 8.36 12.36 25.81
CA TRP A 66 9.20 12.56 27.00
C TRP A 66 9.76 13.98 27.13
N ILE A 67 9.88 14.71 26.02
CA ILE A 67 10.55 16.02 25.98
C ILE A 67 9.59 17.17 25.66
N ALA A 68 8.48 16.89 24.97
CA ALA A 68 7.47 17.87 24.63
C ALA A 68 6.13 17.20 24.29
N ASP A 69 5.07 18.00 24.17
CA ASP A 69 3.76 17.51 23.73
C ASP A 69 3.80 17.08 22.25
N VAL A 70 3.19 15.94 21.91
CA VAL A 70 3.23 15.40 20.55
C VAL A 70 2.22 16.13 19.67
N GLN A 71 2.71 16.98 18.77
CA GLN A 71 1.88 17.77 17.86
C GLN A 71 1.98 17.25 16.43
N LEU A 72 0.90 16.67 15.92
CA LEU A 72 0.82 16.20 14.54
C LEU A 72 0.06 17.21 13.67
N ASP A 73 0.60 17.50 12.48
CA ASP A 73 -0.17 18.24 11.47
C ASP A 73 -1.41 17.43 11.06
N PRO A 74 -2.52 18.08 10.67
CA PRO A 74 -3.68 17.36 10.17
C PRO A 74 -3.35 16.64 8.86
N GLU A 75 -3.67 15.35 8.77
CA GLU A 75 -3.39 14.53 7.58
C GLU A 75 -4.51 13.53 7.31
N VAL A 76 -4.71 13.22 6.03
CA VAL A 76 -5.63 12.18 5.57
C VAL A 76 -4.92 11.24 4.60
N ALA A 77 -5.20 9.95 4.72
CA ALA A 77 -4.70 8.91 3.84
C ALA A 77 -5.86 8.01 3.40
N ILE A 78 -5.80 7.50 2.16
CA ILE A 78 -6.72 6.47 1.70
C ILE A 78 -6.16 5.13 2.14
N VAL A 79 -6.98 4.34 2.84
CA VAL A 79 -6.66 2.96 3.18
C VAL A 79 -7.07 2.08 2.00
N ALA A 80 -6.06 1.58 1.29
CA ALA A 80 -6.20 0.71 0.12
C ALA A 80 -5.08 -0.34 0.12
N PRO A 81 -5.28 -1.51 -0.51
CA PRO A 81 -4.19 -2.45 -0.74
C PRO A 81 -3.21 -1.88 -1.77
N ASP A 82 -1.94 -2.24 -1.66
CA ASP A 82 -0.92 -1.84 -2.63
C ASP A 82 -1.13 -2.52 -3.99
N GLU A 83 -1.64 -3.75 -3.96
CA GLU A 83 -1.92 -4.53 -5.15
C GLU A 83 -3.19 -5.37 -5.04
N LEU A 84 -3.78 -5.68 -6.20
CA LEU A 84 -4.99 -6.47 -6.33
C LEU A 84 -4.86 -7.40 -7.54
N TRP A 85 -5.05 -8.70 -7.33
CA TRP A 85 -5.22 -9.65 -8.42
C TRP A 85 -6.58 -9.45 -9.08
N VAL A 86 -6.61 -9.30 -10.41
CA VAL A 86 -7.81 -9.04 -11.21
C VAL A 86 -7.97 -10.07 -12.33
N GLY A 87 -9.18 -10.60 -12.47
CA GLY A 87 -9.56 -11.56 -13.52
C GLY A 87 -10.10 -10.87 -14.77
N ALA A 88 -11.08 -11.51 -15.40
CA ALA A 88 -11.84 -10.94 -16.52
C ALA A 88 -12.92 -9.95 -16.05
N GLU A 89 -13.44 -10.13 -14.83
CA GLU A 89 -14.49 -9.29 -14.26
C GLU A 89 -13.91 -8.20 -13.35
N PRO A 90 -14.52 -7.00 -13.30
CA PRO A 90 -14.14 -5.95 -12.37
C PRO A 90 -14.36 -6.36 -10.91
N ILE A 91 -13.43 -5.94 -10.04
CA ILE A 91 -13.53 -6.15 -8.58
C ILE A 91 -14.01 -4.87 -7.92
N ARG A 92 -14.88 -5.01 -6.91
CA ARG A 92 -15.33 -3.92 -6.06
C ARG A 92 -14.72 -4.07 -4.68
N LEU A 93 -14.03 -3.03 -4.21
CA LEU A 93 -13.37 -3.05 -2.91
C LEU A 93 -13.74 -1.79 -2.12
N PRO A 94 -14.17 -1.90 -0.85
CA PRO A 94 -14.39 -0.74 -0.02
C PRO A 94 -13.06 -0.02 0.27
N LEU A 95 -13.08 1.30 0.18
CA LEU A 95 -12.00 2.19 0.59
C LEU A 95 -12.49 3.04 1.77
N SER A 96 -11.58 3.33 2.69
CA SER A 96 -11.83 4.24 3.80
C SER A 96 -10.74 5.31 3.87
N LEU A 97 -11.02 6.36 4.64
CA LEU A 97 -10.03 7.37 5.00
C LEU A 97 -9.52 7.13 6.42
N ALA A 98 -8.20 7.14 6.57
CA ALA A 98 -7.56 7.34 7.86
C ALA A 98 -7.28 8.84 8.00
N ALA A 99 -7.71 9.44 9.11
CA ALA A 99 -7.55 10.85 9.40
C ALA A 99 -6.84 11.04 10.74
N VAL A 100 -5.96 12.03 10.82
CA VAL A 100 -5.28 12.43 12.05
C VAL A 100 -5.48 13.93 12.24
N GLY A 101 -5.83 14.35 13.45
CA GLY A 101 -5.93 15.77 13.82
C GLY A 101 -7.12 16.52 13.19
N LEU A 102 -8.14 15.80 12.72
CA LEU A 102 -9.37 16.39 12.18
C LEU A 102 -10.51 16.32 13.20
N ASP A 103 -11.37 17.33 13.19
CA ASP A 103 -12.65 17.31 13.88
C ASP A 103 -13.59 16.27 13.22
N GLU A 104 -14.58 15.77 13.96
CA GLU A 104 -15.57 14.81 13.44
C GLU A 104 -16.43 15.40 12.30
N GLY A 105 -17.02 14.52 11.49
CA GLY A 105 -17.95 14.92 10.42
C GLY A 105 -17.29 15.40 9.13
N PHE A 106 -16.03 15.02 8.87
CA PHE A 106 -15.40 15.27 7.58
C PHE A 106 -16.01 14.42 6.47
N GLU A 107 -16.05 14.98 5.25
CA GLU A 107 -16.54 14.30 4.06
C GLU A 107 -15.51 14.41 2.94
N ALA A 108 -15.49 13.45 2.02
CA ALA A 108 -14.60 13.49 0.88
C ALA A 108 -15.35 13.38 -0.44
N VAL A 109 -14.92 14.19 -1.42
CA VAL A 109 -15.25 13.99 -2.82
C VAL A 109 -14.22 13.04 -3.41
N TRP A 110 -14.68 11.92 -3.96
CA TRP A 110 -13.82 10.88 -4.51
C TRP A 110 -13.71 10.97 -6.02
N GLU A 111 -12.50 10.80 -6.54
CA GLU A 111 -12.16 10.90 -7.95
C GLU A 111 -11.31 9.70 -8.41
N GLY A 112 -11.37 9.38 -9.71
CA GLY A 112 -10.57 8.32 -10.32
C GLY A 112 -11.30 6.99 -10.39
N ALA A 113 -10.62 5.90 -10.02
CA ALA A 113 -11.08 4.52 -10.18
C ALA A 113 -12.10 4.09 -9.10
N VAL A 114 -13.08 4.94 -8.77
CA VAL A 114 -14.12 4.68 -7.77
C VAL A 114 -15.50 4.70 -8.40
N LEU A 115 -16.48 4.08 -7.74
CA LEU A 115 -17.88 4.26 -8.10
C LEU A 115 -18.32 5.71 -7.80
N PRO A 116 -19.06 6.35 -8.70
CA PRO A 116 -19.57 7.70 -8.47
C PRO A 116 -20.57 7.68 -7.31
N GLY A 117 -20.52 8.70 -6.47
CA GLY A 117 -21.38 8.83 -5.31
C GLY A 117 -21.35 10.23 -4.71
N PRO A 118 -22.22 10.50 -3.73
CA PRO A 118 -22.16 11.74 -2.96
C PRO A 118 -20.87 11.80 -2.12
N PRO A 119 -20.51 12.99 -1.60
CA PRO A 119 -19.42 13.11 -0.64
C PRO A 119 -19.61 12.18 0.56
N ALA A 120 -18.57 11.44 0.93
CA ALA A 120 -18.60 10.48 2.02
C ALA A 120 -17.19 10.20 2.55
N SER A 121 -17.07 9.69 3.77
CA SER A 121 -15.79 9.27 4.37
C SER A 121 -15.25 7.94 3.83
N SER A 122 -16.05 7.25 3.00
CA SER A 122 -15.71 6.00 2.34
C SER A 122 -16.12 6.01 0.87
N ALA A 123 -15.53 5.13 0.08
CA ALA A 123 -15.87 4.92 -1.31
C ALA A 123 -15.74 3.45 -1.69
N THR A 124 -16.13 3.10 -2.91
CA THR A 124 -15.89 1.77 -3.47
C THR A 124 -14.96 1.90 -4.66
N LEU A 125 -13.77 1.33 -4.57
CA LEU A 125 -12.88 1.13 -5.71
C LEU A 125 -13.55 0.23 -6.73
N LEU A 126 -13.51 0.64 -8.01
CA LEU A 126 -13.87 -0.20 -9.15
C LEU A 126 -12.59 -0.57 -9.91
N ALA A 127 -11.98 -1.69 -9.52
CA ALA A 127 -10.78 -2.20 -10.15
C ALA A 127 -11.13 -2.93 -11.45
N ARG A 128 -10.90 -2.28 -12.58
CA ARG A 128 -11.14 -2.86 -13.91
C ARG A 128 -9.90 -3.59 -14.41
N PRO A 129 -10.04 -4.75 -15.08
CA PRO A 129 -8.90 -5.43 -15.68
C PRO A 129 -8.20 -4.53 -16.71
N PRO A 130 -6.86 -4.45 -16.72
CA PRO A 130 -6.14 -3.58 -17.65
C PRO A 130 -6.35 -4.00 -19.11
N GLU A 131 -6.47 -3.05 -20.03
CA GLU A 131 -6.52 -3.37 -21.46
C GLU A 131 -5.14 -3.81 -21.96
N GLY A 132 -5.07 -4.95 -22.66
CA GLY A 132 -3.81 -5.48 -23.19
C GLY A 132 -2.85 -6.04 -22.12
N LYS A 133 -1.54 -5.86 -22.36
CA LYS A 133 -0.43 -6.42 -21.55
C LYS A 133 0.23 -5.41 -20.61
N ALA A 134 -0.26 -4.17 -20.54
CA ALA A 134 0.31 -3.17 -19.65
C ALA A 134 -0.04 -3.48 -18.17
N PRO A 135 0.85 -3.19 -17.21
CA PRO A 135 0.48 -3.24 -15.80
C PRO A 135 -0.66 -2.23 -15.55
N GLY A 136 -1.75 -2.70 -14.94
CA GLY A 136 -2.89 -1.84 -14.61
C GLY A 136 -2.62 -1.06 -13.34
N ILE A 137 -3.04 0.21 -13.30
CA ILE A 137 -2.99 1.02 -12.08
C ILE A 137 -4.36 1.67 -11.89
N ALA A 138 -5.00 1.38 -10.76
CA ALA A 138 -6.18 2.11 -10.31
C ALA A 138 -5.73 3.31 -9.47
N ARG A 139 -5.89 4.52 -10.01
CA ARG A 139 -5.59 5.76 -9.29
C ARG A 139 -6.85 6.26 -8.59
N VAL A 140 -6.75 6.55 -7.31
CA VAL A 140 -7.83 7.09 -6.50
C VAL A 140 -7.37 8.37 -5.82
N ARG A 141 -8.25 9.37 -5.79
CA ARG A 141 -8.03 10.62 -5.09
C ARG A 141 -9.26 10.95 -4.26
N ALA A 142 -9.02 11.46 -3.05
CA ALA A 142 -10.05 11.97 -2.16
C ALA A 142 -9.75 13.43 -1.81
N GLN A 143 -10.66 14.33 -2.12
CA GLN A 143 -10.63 15.71 -1.65
C GLN A 143 -11.48 15.81 -0.40
N VAL A 144 -10.83 15.89 0.76
CA VAL A 144 -11.46 15.88 2.07
C VAL A 144 -11.75 17.30 2.53
N ARG A 145 -13.02 17.59 2.80
CA ARG A 145 -13.47 18.83 3.44
C ARG A 145 -13.61 18.54 4.93
N ALA A 146 -12.83 19.24 5.75
CA ALA A 146 -12.72 18.99 7.17
C ALA A 146 -12.64 20.29 7.98
N SER A 147 -12.64 20.15 9.29
CA SER A 147 -12.30 21.22 10.23
C SER A 147 -11.18 20.75 11.15
N VAL A 148 -10.34 21.69 11.58
CA VAL A 148 -9.29 21.48 12.59
C VAL A 148 -9.46 22.56 13.64
N ARG A 149 -9.82 22.17 14.87
CA ARG A 149 -10.07 23.12 15.96
C ARG A 149 -11.12 24.18 15.57
N GLY A 150 -12.16 23.76 14.84
CA GLY A 150 -13.23 24.63 14.36
C GLY A 150 -12.92 25.47 13.12
N GLN A 151 -11.70 25.38 12.56
CA GLN A 151 -11.34 26.08 11.32
C GLN A 151 -11.43 25.14 10.12
N ARG A 152 -12.18 25.56 9.08
CA ARG A 152 -12.35 24.78 7.86
C ARG A 152 -11.05 24.66 7.08
N CYS A 153 -10.76 23.46 6.59
CA CYS A 153 -9.63 23.18 5.71
C CYS A 153 -10.01 22.17 4.62
N VAL A 154 -9.14 22.05 3.62
CA VAL A 154 -9.25 21.05 2.56
C VAL A 154 -7.94 20.27 2.50
N LEU A 155 -8.04 18.95 2.57
CA LEU A 155 -6.92 18.02 2.46
C LEU A 155 -7.11 17.12 1.24
N ILE A 156 -6.01 16.61 0.69
CA ILE A 156 -6.03 15.72 -0.47
C ILE A 156 -5.29 14.45 -0.09
N ALA A 157 -5.95 13.32 -0.25
CA ALA A 157 -5.30 12.01 -0.23
C ALA A 157 -5.31 11.39 -1.62
N GLN A 158 -4.25 10.63 -1.92
CA GLN A 158 -4.09 9.91 -3.16
C GLN A 158 -3.56 8.52 -2.87
N ALA A 159 -4.06 7.53 -3.60
CA ALA A 159 -3.58 6.16 -3.56
C ALA A 159 -3.53 5.58 -4.97
N GLN A 160 -2.60 4.63 -5.17
CA GLN A 160 -2.47 3.87 -6.39
C GLN A 160 -2.49 2.39 -6.04
N VAL A 161 -3.41 1.64 -6.63
CA VAL A 161 -3.50 0.19 -6.47
C VAL A 161 -3.01 -0.46 -7.74
N ALA A 162 -1.97 -1.30 -7.64
CA ALA A 162 -1.46 -2.07 -8.76
C ALA A 162 -2.45 -3.21 -9.09
N LEU A 163 -2.88 -3.30 -10.35
CA LEU A 163 -3.79 -4.33 -10.83
C LEU A 163 -3.01 -5.41 -11.58
N ARG A 164 -3.02 -6.62 -11.03
CA ARG A 164 -2.21 -7.76 -11.46
C ARG A 164 -3.09 -8.80 -12.13
N ARG A 165 -2.78 -9.24 -13.35
CA ARG A 165 -3.45 -10.40 -13.94
C ARG A 165 -2.68 -11.67 -13.62
N PRO A 166 -3.34 -12.72 -13.12
CA PRO A 166 -2.66 -13.96 -12.81
C PRO A 166 -2.18 -14.66 -14.08
N SER A 167 -0.99 -15.26 -14.00
CA SER A 167 -0.39 -16.11 -15.01
C SER A 167 0.34 -17.24 -14.31
N VAL A 168 0.18 -18.46 -14.80
CA VAL A 168 0.92 -19.62 -14.29
C VAL A 168 1.67 -20.25 -15.44
N VAL A 169 3.00 -20.31 -15.31
CA VAL A 169 3.87 -21.03 -16.24
C VAL A 169 4.11 -22.42 -15.66
N VAL A 170 3.89 -23.43 -16.48
CA VAL A 170 4.01 -24.83 -16.08
C VAL A 170 5.21 -25.43 -16.81
N SER A 171 6.07 -26.15 -16.10
CA SER A 171 7.18 -26.90 -16.70
C SER A 171 6.67 -28.03 -17.60
N ASP A 172 7.52 -28.49 -18.53
CA ASP A 172 7.17 -29.58 -19.46
C ASP A 172 6.79 -30.88 -18.73
N ASP A 173 7.45 -31.17 -17.61
CA ASP A 173 7.16 -32.35 -16.76
C ASP A 173 5.95 -32.15 -15.84
N ARG A 174 5.33 -30.95 -15.85
CA ARG A 174 4.17 -30.54 -15.05
C ARG A 174 4.37 -30.68 -13.53
N ARG A 175 5.61 -30.69 -13.06
CA ARG A 175 5.94 -30.74 -11.63
C ARG A 175 6.25 -29.37 -11.04
N ARG A 176 6.59 -28.39 -11.86
CA ARG A 176 6.92 -27.03 -11.42
C ARG A 176 5.94 -26.04 -12.01
N LEU A 177 5.33 -25.26 -11.13
CA LEU A 177 4.41 -24.20 -11.50
C LEU A 177 4.94 -22.89 -10.95
N LEU A 178 5.14 -21.92 -11.84
CA LEU A 178 5.56 -20.58 -11.50
C LEU A 178 4.34 -19.66 -11.58
N ALA A 179 3.82 -19.26 -10.43
CA ALA A 179 2.76 -18.28 -10.30
C ALA A 179 3.35 -16.87 -10.36
N GLN A 180 2.84 -16.07 -11.28
CA GLN A 180 3.32 -14.72 -11.53
C GLN A 180 2.20 -13.84 -12.09
N ASP A 181 2.47 -12.54 -12.24
CA ASP A 181 1.62 -11.70 -13.07
C ASP A 181 1.97 -11.81 -14.57
N HIS A 182 1.15 -11.21 -15.42
CA HIS A 182 1.37 -11.18 -16.87
C HIS A 182 2.64 -10.44 -17.31
N THR A 183 3.31 -9.73 -16.39
CA THR A 183 4.61 -9.06 -16.61
C THR A 183 5.80 -9.90 -16.13
N GLY A 184 5.55 -11.07 -15.54
CA GLY A 184 6.58 -11.96 -15.00
C GLY A 184 6.98 -11.68 -13.57
N ARG A 185 6.25 -10.82 -12.84
CA ARG A 185 6.52 -10.58 -11.42
C ARG A 185 6.01 -11.77 -10.59
N PRO A 186 6.85 -12.38 -9.74
CA PRO A 186 6.45 -13.49 -8.87
C PRO A 186 5.26 -13.18 -7.97
N ALA A 187 4.33 -14.12 -7.87
CA ALA A 187 3.26 -14.13 -6.88
C ALA A 187 3.70 -14.97 -5.67
N VAL A 188 4.24 -14.34 -4.62
CA VAL A 188 4.81 -15.03 -3.45
C VAL A 188 3.80 -15.06 -2.30
N GLY A 189 3.65 -16.21 -1.64
CA GLY A 189 2.71 -16.37 -0.52
C GLY A 189 1.24 -16.38 -0.94
N CYS A 190 0.96 -16.50 -2.24
CA CYS A 190 -0.38 -16.51 -2.80
C CYS A 190 -0.96 -17.92 -2.84
N ARG A 191 -2.29 -18.02 -2.81
CA ARG A 191 -3.01 -19.29 -2.96
C ARG A 191 -3.07 -19.69 -4.44
N LEU A 192 -2.44 -20.81 -4.79
CA LEU A 192 -2.54 -21.45 -6.10
C LEU A 192 -3.42 -22.71 -6.02
N GLU A 193 -4.54 -22.71 -6.73
CA GLU A 193 -5.44 -23.86 -6.86
C GLU A 193 -5.12 -24.61 -8.16
N ILE A 194 -4.85 -25.91 -8.07
CA ILE A 194 -4.57 -26.83 -9.18
C ILE A 194 -5.64 -27.92 -9.17
N GLY A 195 -6.68 -27.74 -9.98
CA GLY A 195 -7.87 -28.58 -9.90
C GLY A 195 -8.50 -28.48 -8.49
N PRO A 196 -8.65 -29.59 -7.74
CA PRO A 196 -9.15 -29.56 -6.37
C PRO A 196 -8.07 -29.20 -5.33
N ASP A 197 -6.79 -29.26 -5.67
CA ASP A 197 -5.69 -29.13 -4.73
C ASP A 197 -5.32 -27.65 -4.53
N THR A 198 -4.97 -27.28 -3.29
CA THR A 198 -4.60 -25.91 -2.94
C THR A 198 -3.19 -25.88 -2.39
N HIS A 199 -2.36 -25.00 -2.95
CA HIS A 199 -0.97 -24.78 -2.58
C HIS A 199 -0.73 -23.31 -2.23
N VAL A 200 0.29 -23.04 -1.43
CA VAL A 200 0.81 -21.68 -1.21
C VAL A 200 2.09 -21.52 -1.99
N THR A 201 2.21 -20.45 -2.77
CA THR A 201 3.38 -20.20 -3.60
C THR A 201 4.59 -19.84 -2.74
N GLY A 202 5.72 -20.49 -3.00
CA GLY A 202 6.97 -20.26 -2.30
C GLY A 202 7.78 -19.09 -2.86
N THR A 203 9.07 -19.09 -2.55
CA THR A 203 10.03 -18.10 -3.08
C THR A 203 9.97 -18.05 -4.60
N GLY A 204 9.95 -16.83 -5.14
CA GLY A 204 9.84 -16.63 -6.59
C GLY A 204 8.49 -17.07 -7.19
N GLY A 205 7.48 -17.38 -6.38
CA GLY A 205 6.16 -17.81 -6.83
C GLY A 205 6.08 -19.28 -7.25
N LEU A 206 7.10 -20.07 -6.88
CA LEU A 206 7.22 -21.47 -7.28
C LEU A 206 6.36 -22.39 -6.41
N VAL A 207 5.71 -23.36 -7.04
CA VAL A 207 5.13 -24.55 -6.41
C VAL A 207 5.76 -25.77 -7.08
N GLU A 208 6.38 -26.63 -6.28
CA GLU A 208 6.90 -27.93 -6.73
C GLU A 208 5.96 -29.05 -6.25
N LEU A 209 5.56 -29.91 -7.18
CA LEU A 209 4.68 -31.04 -6.93
C LEU A 209 5.48 -32.34 -6.89
N GLU A 210 5.14 -33.22 -5.95
CA GLU A 210 5.73 -34.56 -5.87
C GLU A 210 5.35 -35.42 -7.09
N VAL A 211 4.14 -35.22 -7.61
CA VAL A 211 3.57 -35.92 -8.77
C VAL A 211 3.20 -34.92 -9.86
N PRO A 212 3.42 -35.21 -11.16
CA PRO A 212 3.00 -34.34 -12.24
C PRO A 212 1.51 -33.96 -12.16
N ALA A 213 1.20 -32.68 -12.34
CA ALA A 213 -0.18 -32.22 -12.40
C ALA A 213 -0.94 -32.86 -13.56
N GLN A 214 -2.23 -33.15 -13.33
CA GLN A 214 -3.09 -33.76 -14.34
C GLN A 214 -3.29 -32.81 -15.54
N PRO A 215 -3.15 -33.30 -16.78
CA PRO A 215 -3.45 -32.51 -17.98
C PRO A 215 -4.85 -31.91 -17.94
N GLY A 216 -4.97 -30.65 -18.33
CA GLY A 216 -6.26 -29.95 -18.39
C GLY A 216 -6.84 -29.51 -17.05
N ALA A 217 -6.18 -29.81 -15.91
CA ALA A 217 -6.60 -29.30 -14.60
C ALA A 217 -6.64 -27.76 -14.61
N SER A 218 -7.68 -27.19 -14.01
CA SER A 218 -7.85 -25.73 -13.94
C SER A 218 -6.83 -25.12 -12.99
N LEU A 219 -6.25 -24.00 -13.38
CA LEU A 219 -5.36 -23.21 -12.54
C LEU A 219 -6.09 -21.95 -12.09
N LYS A 220 -6.05 -21.66 -10.79
CA LYS A 220 -6.51 -20.37 -10.25
C LYS A 220 -5.49 -19.82 -9.26
N LEU A 221 -5.23 -18.53 -9.33
CA LEU A 221 -4.38 -17.81 -8.39
C LEU A 221 -5.26 -16.82 -7.60
N GLU A 222 -5.28 -16.91 -6.28
CA GLU A 222 -6.20 -16.15 -5.41
C GLU A 222 -7.67 -16.32 -5.82
N GLY A 223 -8.06 -17.52 -6.26
CA GLY A 223 -9.39 -17.83 -6.79
C GLY A 223 -9.67 -17.29 -8.20
N ILE A 224 -8.73 -16.58 -8.83
CA ILE A 224 -8.87 -16.01 -10.16
C ILE A 224 -8.32 -16.97 -11.22
N PRO A 225 -9.08 -17.29 -12.29
CA PRO A 225 -8.61 -18.17 -13.36
C PRO A 225 -7.28 -17.71 -13.97
N ALA A 226 -6.31 -18.63 -13.99
CA ALA A 226 -4.94 -18.39 -14.46
C ALA A 226 -4.52 -19.34 -15.61
N GLY A 227 -5.46 -20.15 -16.12
CA GLY A 227 -5.24 -21.07 -17.23
C GLY A 227 -5.60 -22.51 -16.90
N ARG A 228 -4.96 -23.45 -17.61
CA ARG A 228 -5.06 -24.90 -17.38
C ARG A 228 -3.68 -25.53 -17.52
N ILE A 229 -3.46 -26.66 -16.86
CA ILE A 229 -2.28 -27.49 -17.09
C ILE A 229 -2.24 -27.91 -18.56
N PRO A 230 -1.13 -27.67 -19.29
CA PRO A 230 -1.02 -28.06 -20.69
C PRO A 230 -1.17 -29.58 -20.85
N GLY A 231 -1.87 -29.99 -21.92
CA GLY A 231 -1.85 -31.38 -22.37
C GLY A 231 -0.52 -31.71 -23.03
N GLY A 232 -0.10 -32.97 -22.96
CA GLY A 232 0.98 -33.44 -23.84
C GLY A 232 0.52 -33.29 -25.28
N ASN A 233 1.38 -32.74 -26.15
CA ASN A 233 1.19 -32.95 -27.58
C ASN A 233 1.25 -34.46 -27.85
N PRO A 234 0.35 -35.03 -28.66
CA PRO A 234 0.43 -36.42 -29.09
C PRO A 234 1.74 -36.71 -29.84
#